data_AF-A0A1B3NH70-F1
#
_entry.id   AF-A0A1B3NH70-F1
#
_cell.length_a   1.000
_cell.length_b   1.000
_cell.length_c   1.000
_cell.angle_alpha   90.00
_cell.angle_beta   90.00
_cell.angle_gamma   90.00
#
_symmetry.space_group_name_H-M   'P 1'
#
loop_
_entity.id
_entity.type
_entity.pdbx_description
1 polymer ?
#
loop_
_entity_poly.entity_id
_entity_poly.type
_entity_poly.pdbx_seq_one_letter_code
_entity_poly.pdbx_strand_id
1 'polypeptide(L)'
;MSYQPRSNEDLERIGQLVRTAAGFDESRGDKLEVVNLRFAEAPPTVTELVEQSLMQQLLSFTKEDVVRFAEIGVIALLTLIVLMVVVRPLLKQVLTPDPGAATRALPMFMRNGVAIAAPDSTGDPAGTRALATGGEGDPLQVDMPSERMLAVAQIKGQLKAQSVEKIGQMVAQNPADSVAVLRTWIHERAAA
;
A
#
# COMPACT_ATOMS: atom_id res chain seq x y z
N MET A 1 21.67 37.13 -16.45
CA MET A 1 21.50 38.11 -17.55
C MET A 1 21.15 39.47 -16.96
N SER A 2 21.87 40.54 -17.29
CA SER A 2 21.41 41.91 -17.01
C SER A 2 20.33 42.31 -18.01
N TYR A 3 19.32 43.06 -17.57
CA TYR A 3 18.27 43.58 -18.45
C TYR A 3 18.86 44.62 -19.40
N GLN A 4 18.57 44.49 -20.70
CA GLN A 4 18.95 45.47 -21.72
C GLN A 4 17.69 46.07 -22.35
N PRO A 5 17.46 47.39 -22.20
CA PRO A 5 16.32 48.03 -22.82
C PRO A 5 16.41 47.96 -24.35
N ARG A 6 15.27 47.76 -25.02
CA ARG A 6 15.13 47.81 -26.48
C ARG A 6 15.39 49.22 -26.99
N SER A 7 15.92 49.33 -28.21
CA SER A 7 16.07 50.61 -28.91
C SER A 7 14.70 51.16 -29.33
N ASN A 8 14.61 52.48 -29.55
CA ASN A 8 13.36 53.10 -30.02
C ASN A 8 12.94 52.58 -31.39
N GLU A 9 13.90 52.33 -32.28
CA GLU A 9 13.66 51.78 -33.62
C GLU A 9 13.00 50.39 -33.56
N ASP A 10 13.42 49.54 -32.63
CA ASP A 10 12.81 48.23 -32.42
C ASP A 10 11.37 48.37 -31.91
N LEU A 11 11.11 49.33 -31.02
CA LEU A 11 9.76 49.57 -30.49
C LEU A 11 8.80 50.07 -31.56
N GLU A 12 9.25 50.90 -32.49
CA GLU A 12 8.44 51.34 -33.64
C GLU A 12 8.08 50.19 -34.56
N ARG A 13 9.07 49.32 -34.88
CA ARG A 13 8.83 48.12 -35.71
C ARG A 13 7.85 47.16 -35.03
N ILE A 14 8.01 46.93 -33.73
CA ILE A 14 7.07 46.12 -32.95
C ILE A 14 5.68 46.76 -32.98
N GLY A 15 5.57 48.07 -32.80
CA GLY A 15 4.31 48.80 -32.87
C GLY A 15 3.59 48.62 -34.21
N GLN A 16 4.31 48.70 -35.33
CA GLN A 16 3.75 48.48 -36.67
C GLN A 16 3.26 47.03 -36.87
N LEU A 17 4.05 46.05 -36.41
CA LEU A 17 3.68 44.63 -36.48
C LEU A 17 2.42 44.35 -35.67
N VAL A 18 2.35 44.86 -34.43
CA VAL A 18 1.18 44.67 -33.56
C VAL A 18 -0.04 45.38 -34.13
N ARG A 19 0.11 46.60 -34.68
CA ARG A 19 -0.98 47.34 -35.33
C ARG A 19 -1.59 46.55 -36.49
N THR A 20 -0.75 45.92 -37.30
CA THR A 20 -1.17 45.11 -38.45
C THR A 20 -1.79 43.78 -38.01
N ALA A 21 -1.15 43.08 -37.06
CA ALA A 21 -1.63 41.80 -36.56
C ALA A 21 -2.95 41.90 -35.79
N ALA A 22 -3.15 43.00 -35.06
CA ALA A 22 -4.38 43.26 -34.31
C ALA A 22 -5.50 43.87 -35.18
N GLY A 23 -5.21 44.29 -36.42
CA GLY A 23 -6.18 44.97 -37.29
C GLY A 23 -6.65 46.32 -36.74
N PHE A 24 -5.73 47.07 -36.12
CA PHE A 24 -5.99 48.36 -35.49
C PHE A 24 -6.66 49.36 -36.46
N ASP A 25 -7.67 50.09 -35.96
CA ASP A 25 -8.38 51.10 -36.75
C ASP A 25 -8.68 52.34 -35.90
N GLU A 26 -8.10 53.46 -36.33
CA GLU A 26 -8.27 54.75 -35.65
C GLU A 26 -9.69 55.29 -35.78
N SER A 27 -10.40 54.96 -36.86
CA SER A 27 -11.78 55.41 -37.09
C SER A 27 -12.79 54.73 -36.16
N ARG A 28 -12.47 53.50 -35.70
CA ARG A 28 -13.20 52.82 -34.63
C ARG A 28 -12.87 53.34 -33.23
N GLY A 29 -11.84 54.19 -33.12
CA GLY A 29 -11.37 54.74 -31.85
C GLY A 29 -10.38 53.85 -31.11
N ASP A 30 -9.72 52.91 -31.79
CA ASP A 30 -8.74 52.03 -31.16
C ASP A 30 -7.53 52.83 -30.68
N LYS A 31 -6.94 52.43 -29.54
CA LYS A 31 -5.68 52.99 -29.02
C LYS A 31 -4.67 51.88 -28.78
N LEU A 32 -3.45 52.11 -29.21
CA LEU A 32 -2.35 51.14 -29.09
C LEU A 32 -1.12 51.86 -28.52
N GLU A 33 -0.59 51.31 -27.45
CA GLU A 33 0.61 51.79 -26.76
C GLU A 33 1.56 50.61 -26.55
N VAL A 34 2.84 50.81 -26.84
CA VAL A 34 3.89 49.80 -26.64
C VAL A 34 4.89 50.36 -25.65
N VAL A 35 5.01 49.70 -24.50
CA VAL A 35 5.94 50.08 -23.44
C VAL A 35 6.95 48.96 -23.19
N ASN A 36 8.21 49.34 -23.01
CA ASN A 36 9.27 48.40 -22.67
C ASN A 36 9.49 48.39 -21.16
N LEU A 37 9.06 47.31 -20.51
CA LEU A 37 9.21 47.10 -19.07
C LEU A 37 9.98 45.81 -18.83
N ARG A 38 10.78 45.78 -17.76
CA ARG A 38 11.40 44.55 -17.29
C ARG A 38 10.34 43.70 -16.59
N PHE A 39 10.15 42.47 -17.08
CA PHE A 39 9.36 41.47 -16.35
C PHE A 39 10.03 41.13 -15.02
N ALA A 40 9.23 40.97 -13.96
CA ALA A 40 9.74 40.39 -12.72
C ALA A 40 10.32 39.00 -13.01
N GLU A 41 11.37 38.61 -12.29
CA GLU A 41 11.84 37.23 -12.33
C GLU A 41 10.66 36.33 -12.00
N ALA A 42 10.25 35.52 -12.97
CA ALA A 42 9.24 34.51 -12.74
C ALA A 42 9.72 33.63 -11.58
N PRO A 43 8.82 33.15 -10.69
CA PRO A 43 9.17 32.10 -9.75
C PRO A 43 9.86 31.00 -10.55
N PRO A 44 10.98 30.44 -10.04
CA PRO A 44 11.79 29.49 -10.79
C PRO A 44 10.85 28.45 -11.38
N THR A 45 10.74 28.48 -12.72
CA THR A 45 9.95 27.50 -13.44
C THR A 45 10.50 26.14 -13.03
N VAL A 46 9.63 25.24 -12.61
CA VAL A 46 9.92 23.87 -12.16
C VAL A 46 10.64 23.02 -13.24
N THR A 47 11.03 23.63 -14.35
CA THR A 47 11.88 23.11 -15.41
C THR A 47 13.34 22.95 -14.98
N GLU A 48 13.77 23.57 -13.88
CA GLU A 48 14.98 23.16 -13.18
C GLU A 48 14.66 22.01 -12.21
N LEU A 49 14.16 20.88 -12.74
CA LEU A 49 14.76 19.62 -12.33
C LEU A 49 16.21 19.68 -12.84
N VAL A 50 17.05 20.42 -12.13
CA VAL A 50 18.48 20.16 -12.15
C VAL A 50 18.55 18.68 -11.89
N GLU A 51 18.96 17.92 -12.92
CA GLU A 51 19.38 16.55 -12.78
C GLU A 51 20.46 16.62 -11.70
N GLN A 52 20.05 16.39 -10.45
CA GLN A 52 20.95 16.47 -9.31
C GLN A 52 22.02 15.47 -9.67
N SER A 53 23.23 15.96 -9.96
CA SER A 53 24.34 15.06 -10.26
C SER A 53 24.36 14.01 -9.17
N LEU A 54 24.55 12.72 -9.52
CA LEU A 54 24.52 11.64 -8.53
C LEU A 54 25.44 11.94 -7.31
N MET A 55 26.45 12.79 -7.51
CA MET A 55 27.34 13.33 -6.49
C MET A 55 26.70 14.36 -5.55
N GLN A 56 25.83 15.25 -6.02
CA GLN A 56 25.07 16.14 -5.14
C GLN A 56 24.00 15.38 -4.35
N GLN A 57 23.32 14.40 -4.97
CA GLN A 57 22.33 13.57 -4.28
C GLN A 57 22.97 12.67 -3.20
N LEU A 58 24.20 12.18 -3.42
CA LEU A 58 24.95 11.41 -2.43
C LEU A 58 25.51 12.26 -1.27
N LEU A 59 25.74 13.56 -1.47
CA LEU A 59 26.27 14.45 -0.43
C LEU A 59 25.18 15.21 0.34
N SER A 60 23.96 15.28 -0.22
CA SER A 60 22.80 15.89 0.43
C SER A 60 21.88 14.83 1.01
N PHE A 61 22.40 14.00 1.93
CA PHE A 61 21.59 13.11 2.77
C PHE A 61 20.56 13.92 3.55
N THR A 62 19.41 14.12 2.94
CA THR A 62 18.33 14.91 3.52
C THR A 62 17.51 13.98 4.40
N LYS A 63 16.82 14.53 5.40
CA LYS A 63 15.99 13.76 6.33
C LYS A 63 14.95 12.90 5.60
N GLU A 64 14.45 13.37 4.46
CA GLU A 64 13.57 12.63 3.55
C GLU A 64 14.20 11.33 3.01
N ASP A 65 15.50 11.32 2.69
CA ASP A 65 16.17 10.11 2.20
C ASP A 65 16.27 9.06 3.31
N VAL A 66 16.57 9.46 4.55
CA VAL A 66 16.64 8.54 5.69
C VAL A 66 15.29 7.88 5.95
N VAL A 67 14.19 8.64 5.86
CA VAL A 67 12.84 8.10 6.02
C VAL A 67 12.51 7.11 4.90
N ARG A 68 12.86 7.45 3.66
CA ARG A 68 12.65 6.58 2.49
C ARG A 68 13.49 5.30 2.58
N PHE A 69 14.75 5.38 3.01
CA PHE A 69 15.59 4.21 3.25
C PHE A 69 15.07 3.35 4.39
N ALA A 70 14.53 3.96 5.45
CA ALA A 70 13.90 3.22 6.54
C ALA A 70 12.65 2.49 6.06
N GLU A 71 11.80 3.11 5.25
CA GLU A 71 10.62 2.48 4.65
C GLU A 71 11.01 1.28 3.76
N ILE A 72 11.95 1.49 2.83
CA ILE A 72 12.48 0.42 1.97
C ILE A 72 13.10 -0.69 2.84
N GLY A 73 13.82 -0.32 3.90
CA GLY A 73 14.41 -1.25 4.85
C GLY A 73 13.37 -2.11 5.58
N VAL A 74 12.26 -1.53 6.02
CA VAL A 74 11.15 -2.26 6.66
C VAL A 74 10.50 -3.22 5.67
N ILE A 75 10.20 -2.76 4.46
CA ILE A 75 9.62 -3.61 3.41
C ILE A 75 10.59 -4.77 3.08
N ALA A 76 11.87 -4.47 2.88
CA ALA A 76 12.90 -5.48 2.60
C ALA A 76 13.07 -6.47 3.77
N LEU A 77 12.98 -6.01 5.01
CA LEU A 77 13.06 -6.90 6.18
C LEU A 77 11.85 -7.83 6.24
N LEU A 78 10.65 -7.30 6.04
CA LEU A 78 9.43 -8.12 6.00
C LEU A 78 9.47 -9.14 4.87
N THR A 79 9.90 -8.73 3.67
CA THR A 79 10.03 -9.65 2.53
C THR A 79 11.09 -10.72 2.79
N LEU A 80 12.22 -10.38 3.41
CA LEU A 80 13.27 -11.33 3.80
C LEU A 80 12.76 -12.34 4.83
N ILE A 81 12.01 -11.89 5.84
CA ILE A 81 11.41 -12.78 6.84
C ILE A 81 10.45 -13.75 6.17
N VAL A 82 9.55 -13.25 5.31
CA VAL A 82 8.61 -14.10 4.55
C VAL A 82 9.36 -15.07 3.65
N LEU A 83 10.39 -14.62 2.94
CA LEU A 83 11.24 -15.46 2.10
C LEU A 83 11.90 -16.57 2.94
N MET A 84 12.51 -16.23 4.07
CA MET A 84 13.11 -17.21 4.98
C MET A 84 12.08 -18.20 5.54
N VAL A 85 10.87 -17.75 5.88
CA VAL A 85 9.83 -18.58 6.48
C VAL A 85 9.12 -19.46 5.45
N VAL A 86 8.99 -19.02 4.20
CA VAL A 86 8.22 -19.73 3.14
C VAL A 86 9.12 -20.45 2.15
N VAL A 87 10.24 -19.85 1.74
CA VAL A 87 11.16 -20.51 0.81
C VAL A 87 11.92 -21.63 1.50
N ARG A 88 12.33 -21.48 2.78
CA ARG A 88 12.96 -22.60 3.50
C ARG A 88 12.09 -23.86 3.58
N PRO A 89 10.80 -23.84 3.96
CA PRO A 89 10.00 -25.06 3.99
C PRO A 89 9.74 -25.63 2.60
N LEU A 90 9.55 -24.79 1.57
CA LEU A 90 9.39 -25.27 0.20
C LEU A 90 10.67 -25.91 -0.34
N LEU A 91 11.84 -25.30 -0.10
CA LEU A 91 13.12 -25.92 -0.45
C LEU A 91 13.34 -27.22 0.31
N LYS A 92 13.00 -27.30 1.60
CA LYS A 92 13.05 -28.56 2.36
C LYS A 92 12.10 -29.62 1.78
N GLN A 93 10.93 -29.23 1.29
CA GLN A 93 9.94 -30.14 0.72
C GLN A 93 10.33 -30.66 -0.67
N VAL A 94 11.09 -29.89 -1.45
CA VAL A 94 11.51 -30.25 -2.81
C VAL A 94 12.91 -30.88 -2.86
N LEU A 95 13.83 -30.46 -1.99
CA LEU A 95 15.20 -31.02 -1.92
C LEU A 95 15.30 -32.25 -1.00
N THR A 96 14.24 -32.61 -0.28
CA THR A 96 14.16 -33.89 0.42
C THR A 96 13.37 -34.87 -0.45
N PRO A 97 14.01 -35.67 -1.34
CA PRO A 97 13.40 -36.90 -1.77
C PRO A 97 13.31 -37.78 -0.52
N ASP A 98 12.08 -38.03 -0.07
CA ASP A 98 11.72 -38.88 1.06
C ASP A 98 12.77 -39.95 1.41
N PRO A 99 13.42 -39.85 2.58
CA PRO A 99 13.91 -41.01 3.27
C PRO A 99 13.28 -41.00 4.65
N GLY A 100 12.04 -41.47 4.73
CA GLY A 100 11.37 -41.68 6.00
C GLY A 100 10.03 -42.40 5.92
N ALA A 101 9.93 -43.53 5.22
CA ALA A 101 10.02 -44.80 5.96
C ALA A 101 11.19 -44.72 6.99
N ALA A 102 10.84 -44.37 8.24
CA ALA A 102 11.71 -44.04 9.38
C ALA A 102 12.38 -42.66 9.29
N THR A 103 11.91 -41.59 9.93
CA THR A 103 11.54 -41.51 11.35
C THR A 103 10.63 -40.29 11.54
N ARG A 104 9.36 -40.56 11.79
CA ARG A 104 8.46 -39.63 12.47
C ARG A 104 9.13 -39.25 13.78
N ALA A 105 9.57 -38.00 13.91
CA ALA A 105 10.09 -37.46 15.15
C ALA A 105 8.94 -37.39 16.15
N LEU A 106 8.64 -38.53 16.78
CA LEU A 106 7.87 -38.61 18.01
C LEU A 106 8.62 -37.79 19.07
N PRO A 107 7.92 -37.01 19.91
CA PRO A 107 8.55 -36.35 21.03
C PRO A 107 9.09 -37.44 21.97
N MET A 108 10.41 -37.64 21.95
CA MET A 108 11.08 -38.57 22.84
C MET A 108 11.18 -37.90 24.22
N PHE A 109 10.22 -38.20 25.08
CA PHE A 109 10.34 -37.89 26.50
C PHE A 109 11.37 -38.85 27.11
N MET A 110 12.56 -38.34 27.39
CA MET A 110 13.61 -39.09 28.05
C MET A 110 13.28 -39.18 29.55
N ARG A 111 12.73 -40.32 29.99
CA ARG A 111 12.63 -40.69 31.40
C ARG A 111 13.49 -41.94 31.60
N ASN A 112 14.67 -41.76 32.17
CA ASN A 112 15.58 -42.80 32.64
C ASN A 112 15.91 -43.95 31.65
N GLY A 113 16.45 -43.60 30.47
CA GLY A 113 17.45 -44.44 29.80
C GLY A 113 17.05 -45.82 29.26
N VAL A 114 15.76 -46.11 29.00
CA VAL A 114 15.33 -47.34 28.32
C VAL A 114 14.28 -47.02 27.25
N ALA A 115 14.53 -47.41 26.00
CA ALA A 115 13.59 -47.28 24.91
C ALA A 115 12.65 -48.50 24.87
N ILE A 116 11.35 -48.27 25.05
CA ILE A 116 10.31 -49.29 24.81
C ILE A 116 9.59 -48.89 23.53
N ALA A 117 9.68 -49.72 22.49
CA ALA A 117 8.89 -49.57 21.27
C ALA A 117 7.45 -50.00 21.53
N ALA A 118 6.48 -49.12 21.25
CA ALA A 118 5.07 -49.47 21.27
C ALA A 118 4.69 -50.13 19.94
N PRO A 119 3.91 -51.23 19.93
CA PRO A 119 3.51 -51.89 18.69
C PRO A 119 2.35 -51.16 18.01
N ASP A 120 2.41 -51.11 16.68
CA ASP A 120 1.35 -50.67 15.79
C ASP A 120 0.13 -51.60 15.84
N SER A 121 -1.07 -51.04 16.03
CA SER A 121 -2.31 -51.54 15.42
C SER A 121 -3.32 -50.40 15.38
N THR A 122 -3.60 -49.89 14.17
CA THR A 122 -4.76 -50.24 13.33
C THR A 122 -5.99 -49.43 13.72
N GLY A 123 -6.46 -48.62 12.77
CA GLY A 123 -7.49 -47.63 12.97
C GLY A 123 -8.88 -48.18 13.24
N ASP A 124 -9.63 -47.42 14.03
CA ASP A 124 -11.08 -47.27 13.94
C ASP A 124 -11.49 -46.01 14.75
N PRO A 125 -12.20 -45.01 14.19
CA PRO A 125 -12.73 -43.88 14.93
C PRO A 125 -14.15 -44.18 15.41
N ALA A 126 -14.37 -45.28 16.12
CA ALA A 126 -15.66 -45.55 16.76
C ALA A 126 -15.50 -46.46 17.97
N GLY A 127 -15.67 -45.87 19.16
CA GLY A 127 -15.86 -46.61 20.40
C GLY A 127 -14.63 -46.61 21.30
N THR A 128 -14.66 -45.73 22.29
CA THR A 128 -14.71 -46.13 23.70
C THR A 128 -14.75 -44.87 24.55
N ARG A 129 -15.98 -44.51 24.92
CA ARG A 129 -16.26 -43.64 26.06
C ARG A 129 -15.91 -44.45 27.31
N ALA A 130 -14.71 -44.26 27.86
CA ALA A 130 -14.35 -44.79 29.17
C ALA A 130 -14.35 -43.64 30.18
N LEU A 131 -15.36 -43.67 31.06
CA LEU A 131 -15.36 -42.89 32.30
C LEU A 131 -14.19 -43.36 33.16
N ALA A 132 -13.35 -42.42 33.59
CA ALA A 132 -12.51 -42.59 34.77
C ALA A 132 -12.86 -41.48 35.76
N THR A 133 -13.59 -41.86 36.80
CA THR A 133 -13.85 -41.08 38.00
C THR A 133 -12.63 -41.10 38.90
N GLY A 134 -12.23 -39.94 39.43
CA GLY A 134 -11.43 -39.85 40.67
C GLY A 134 -10.21 -38.95 40.57
N GLY A 135 -10.25 -37.81 41.26
CA GLY A 135 -9.10 -36.98 41.56
C GLY A 135 -9.38 -35.49 41.46
N GLU A 136 -9.69 -34.86 42.59
CA GLU A 136 -9.69 -33.41 42.75
C GLU A 136 -8.36 -32.81 42.27
N GLY A 137 -8.47 -31.93 41.29
CA GLY A 137 -7.37 -31.19 40.69
C GLY A 137 -7.94 -30.33 39.58
N ASP A 138 -7.91 -29.02 39.79
CA ASP A 138 -8.32 -27.95 38.88
C ASP A 138 -8.11 -28.30 37.39
N PRO A 139 -9.17 -28.32 36.55
CA PRO A 139 -9.00 -28.60 35.14
C PRO A 139 -8.41 -27.34 34.50
N LEU A 140 -7.10 -27.35 34.30
CA LEU A 140 -6.46 -26.52 33.30
C LEU A 140 -7.20 -26.71 31.98
N GLN A 141 -8.02 -25.72 31.62
CA GLN A 141 -8.66 -25.62 30.33
C GLN A 141 -7.57 -25.62 29.28
N VAL A 142 -7.41 -26.76 28.62
CA VAL A 142 -6.69 -26.84 27.36
C VAL A 142 -7.59 -26.15 26.35
N ASP A 143 -7.39 -24.84 26.23
CA ASP A 143 -8.06 -23.98 25.26
C ASP A 143 -7.71 -24.48 23.86
N MET A 144 -8.64 -25.24 23.26
CA MET A 144 -8.45 -25.84 21.96
C MET A 144 -8.41 -24.72 20.92
N PRO A 145 -7.35 -24.59 20.11
CA PRO A 145 -7.20 -23.50 19.14
C PRO A 145 -8.34 -23.43 18.10
N SER A 146 -9.13 -24.50 17.96
CA SER A 146 -10.36 -24.55 17.16
C SER A 146 -11.51 -23.70 17.71
N GLU A 147 -11.64 -23.57 19.03
CA GLU A 147 -12.71 -22.77 19.65
C GLU A 147 -12.48 -21.27 19.44
N ARG A 148 -11.23 -20.81 19.61
CA ARG A 148 -10.81 -19.44 19.29
C ARG A 148 -10.98 -19.12 17.81
N MET A 149 -10.69 -20.06 16.90
CA MET A 149 -10.85 -19.85 15.46
C MET A 149 -12.34 -19.79 15.04
N LEU A 150 -13.20 -20.57 15.72
CA LEU A 150 -14.66 -20.53 15.52
C LEU A 150 -15.27 -19.22 16.06
N ALA A 151 -14.83 -18.76 17.23
CA ALA A 151 -15.25 -17.47 17.78
C ALA A 151 -14.86 -16.30 16.86
N VAL A 152 -13.65 -16.32 16.30
CA VAL A 152 -13.19 -15.29 15.34
C VAL A 152 -13.99 -15.34 14.03
N ALA A 153 -14.38 -16.51 13.55
CA ALA A 153 -15.22 -16.65 12.35
C ALA A 153 -16.64 -16.07 12.57
N GLN A 154 -17.23 -16.29 13.74
CA GLN A 154 -18.54 -15.72 14.09
C GLN A 154 -18.49 -14.20 14.24
N ILE A 155 -17.45 -13.67 14.88
CA ILE A 155 -17.24 -12.21 15.02
C ILE A 155 -17.08 -11.55 13.64
N LYS A 156 -16.30 -12.15 12.73
CA LYS A 156 -16.17 -11.65 11.35
C LYS A 156 -17.48 -11.69 10.55
N GLY A 157 -18.37 -12.65 10.83
CA GLY A 157 -19.71 -12.70 10.24
C GLY A 157 -20.61 -11.57 10.74
N GLN A 158 -20.61 -11.33 12.05
CA GLN A 158 -21.42 -10.28 12.69
C GLN A 158 -20.97 -8.87 12.31
N LEU A 159 -19.66 -8.61 12.23
CA LEU A 159 -19.15 -7.29 11.80
C LEU A 159 -19.46 -6.98 10.32
N LYS A 160 -19.49 -8.01 9.46
CA LYS A 160 -19.90 -7.83 8.05
C LYS A 160 -21.39 -7.50 7.94
N ALA A 161 -22.25 -8.18 8.71
CA ALA A 161 -23.68 -7.88 8.74
C ALA A 161 -23.96 -6.47 9.27
N GLN A 162 -23.27 -6.04 10.33
CA GLN A 162 -23.42 -4.69 10.90
C GLN A 162 -22.91 -3.59 9.96
N SER A 163 -21.85 -3.86 9.21
CA SER A 163 -21.34 -2.91 8.20
C SER A 163 -22.35 -2.68 7.08
N VAL A 164 -23.03 -3.73 6.62
CA VAL A 164 -24.05 -3.63 5.57
C VAL A 164 -25.28 -2.86 6.05
N GLU A 165 -25.77 -3.15 7.26
CA GLU A 165 -26.90 -2.44 7.87
C GLU A 165 -26.58 -0.94 8.09
N LYS A 166 -25.36 -0.62 8.52
CA LYS A 166 -24.94 0.77 8.74
C LYS A 166 -24.84 1.57 7.45
N ILE A 167 -24.37 0.94 6.37
CA ILE A 167 -24.36 1.54 5.03
C ILE A 167 -25.81 1.80 4.57
N GLY A 168 -26.71 0.84 4.77
CA GLY A 168 -28.14 1.01 4.45
C GLY A 168 -28.78 2.19 5.17
N GLN A 169 -28.51 2.36 6.48
CA GLN A 169 -29.00 3.50 7.25
C GLN A 169 -28.40 4.84 6.79
N MET A 170 -27.10 4.89 6.44
CA MET A 170 -26.48 6.11 5.93
C MET A 170 -27.08 6.53 4.58
N VAL A 171 -27.39 5.56 3.71
CA VAL A 171 -28.06 5.82 2.43
C VAL A 171 -29.49 6.32 2.64
N ALA A 172 -30.22 5.75 3.60
CA ALA A 172 -31.59 6.17 3.93
C ALA A 172 -31.66 7.56 4.58
N GLN A 173 -30.67 7.93 5.39
CA GLN A 173 -30.59 9.24 6.06
C GLN A 173 -30.19 10.36 5.08
N ASN A 174 -29.31 10.06 4.11
CA ASN A 174 -28.79 11.05 3.15
C ASN A 174 -28.87 10.52 1.69
N PRO A 175 -30.07 10.48 1.09
CA PRO A 175 -30.26 9.98 -0.27
C PRO A 175 -29.61 10.89 -1.33
N ALA A 176 -29.56 12.21 -1.09
CA ALA A 176 -28.98 13.18 -2.02
C ALA A 176 -27.48 12.94 -2.26
N ASP A 177 -26.71 12.71 -1.18
CA ASP A 177 -25.27 12.44 -1.26
C ASP A 177 -24.99 11.09 -1.93
N SER A 178 -25.82 10.08 -1.63
CA SER A 178 -25.71 8.76 -2.25
C SER A 178 -25.93 8.81 -3.78
N VAL A 179 -26.88 9.62 -4.24
CA VAL A 179 -27.14 9.83 -5.69
C VAL A 179 -26.04 10.67 -6.34
N ALA A 180 -25.46 11.63 -5.64
CA ALA A 180 -24.34 12.43 -6.15
C ALA A 180 -23.11 11.55 -6.48
N VAL A 181 -22.79 10.58 -5.62
CA VAL A 181 -21.70 9.62 -5.87
C VAL A 181 -22.00 8.74 -7.09
N LEU A 182 -23.23 8.22 -7.20
CA LEU A 182 -23.65 7.43 -8.37
C LEU A 182 -23.56 8.24 -9.67
N ARG A 183 -23.94 9.52 -9.62
CA ARG A 183 -23.83 10.45 -10.76
C ARG A 183 -22.36 10.69 -11.13
N THR A 184 -21.47 10.87 -10.16
CA THR A 184 -20.02 11.01 -10.43
C THR A 184 -19.48 9.78 -11.16
N TRP A 185 -19.81 8.56 -10.70
CA TRP A 185 -19.35 7.34 -11.35
C TRP A 185 -19.94 7.12 -12.74
N ILE A 186 -21.19 7.54 -12.97
CA ILE A 186 -21.81 7.45 -14.30
C ILE A 186 -21.14 8.40 -15.30
N HIS A 187 -20.74 9.58 -14.85
CA HIS A 187 -20.06 10.56 -15.70
C HIS A 187 -18.57 10.21 -15.90
N GLU A 188 -17.91 9.64 -14.89
CA GLU A 188 -16.51 9.18 -14.98
C GLU A 188 -16.36 8.03 -15.99
N ARG A 189 -17.35 7.12 -16.08
CA ARG A 189 -17.38 6.05 -17.10
C ARG A 189 -17.79 6.51 -18.50
N ALA A 190 -18.50 7.62 -18.63
CA ALA A 190 -18.95 8.15 -19.94
C ALA A 190 -17.88 9.01 -20.63
N ALA A 191 -16.82 9.40 -19.92
CA ALA A 191 -15.71 10.21 -20.43
C ALA A 191 -14.53 9.39 -20.96
N ALA A 192 -14.67 8.05 -21.04
CA ALA A 192 -13.71 7.10 -21.60
C ALA A 192 -14.36 6.34 -22.77
#